data_AF-A0A5A7MMU5-F1
#
_entry.id   AF-A0A5A7MMU5-F1
#
_cell.length_a   1.000
_cell.length_b   1.000
_cell.length_c   1.000
_cell.angle_alpha   90.00
_cell.angle_beta   90.00
_cell.angle_gamma   90.00
#
_symmetry.space_group_name_H-M   'P 1'
#
loop_
_entity.id
_entity.type
_entity.pdbx_description
1 polymer ?
#
loop_
_entity_poly.entity_id
_entity_poly.type
_entity_poly.pdbx_seq_one_letter_code
_entity_poly.pdbx_strand_id
1 'polypeptide(L)'
;MKRPAEVDLYTDSTYVRSGITQWIHNWKARDWRTSSKKPVKNVDLWQALDQALARHQVSWHWVKGHAGHEGNEAADQLANEGMAPYKS
;
A
#
# COMPACT_ATOMS: atom_id res chain seq x y z
N MET A 1 -2.48 19.63 11.31
CA MET A 1 -1.80 18.78 12.32
C MET A 1 -1.59 17.39 11.74
N LYS A 2 -0.37 16.84 11.71
CA LYS A 2 -0.16 15.40 11.50
C LYS A 2 0.98 14.95 12.41
N ARG A 3 0.62 14.56 13.64
CA ARG A 3 1.57 14.02 14.62
C ARG A 3 1.96 12.59 14.20
N PRO A 4 3.17 12.11 14.55
CA PRO A 4 3.47 10.69 14.50
C PRO A 4 2.37 9.89 15.21
N ALA A 5 2.04 8.73 14.67
CA ALA A 5 0.98 7.87 15.17
C ALA A 5 1.36 6.42 14.96
N GLU A 6 0.87 5.57 15.86
CA GLU A 6 0.86 4.13 15.70
C GLU A 6 -0.37 3.75 14.89
N VAL A 7 -0.20 2.96 13.83
CA VAL A 7 -1.24 2.62 12.87
C VAL A 7 -1.22 1.12 12.60
N ASP A 8 -2.33 0.45 12.87
CA ASP A 8 -2.58 -0.90 12.39
C ASP A 8 -3.22 -0.83 11.00
N LEU A 9 -2.48 -1.27 9.98
CA LEU A 9 -2.92 -1.22 8.59
C LEU A 9 -3.21 -2.62 8.08
N TYR A 10 -4.48 -2.87 7.79
CA TYR A 10 -4.99 -4.12 7.23
C TYR A 10 -5.09 -4.02 5.71
N THR A 11 -4.53 -4.99 5.00
CA THR A 11 -4.63 -5.05 3.53
C THR A 11 -4.71 -6.49 3.05
N ASP A 12 -5.55 -6.74 2.06
CA ASP A 12 -5.60 -8.00 1.33
C ASP A 12 -4.71 -8.02 0.06
N SER A 13 -4.17 -6.85 -0.30
CA SER A 13 -3.36 -6.68 -1.50
C SER A 13 -2.03 -7.40 -1.37
N THR A 14 -1.89 -8.49 -2.12
CA THR A 14 -0.62 -9.22 -2.27
C THR A 14 0.48 -8.35 -2.89
N TYR A 15 0.09 -7.37 -3.72
CA TYR A 15 1.00 -6.39 -4.32
C TYR A 15 1.61 -5.47 -3.26
N VAL A 16 0.78 -4.87 -2.41
CA VAL A 16 1.23 -3.99 -1.32
C VAL A 16 2.06 -4.78 -0.31
N ARG A 17 1.59 -5.97 0.10
CA ARG A 17 2.33 -6.88 0.97
C ARG A 17 3.73 -7.17 0.44
N SER A 18 3.84 -7.65 -0.79
CA SER A 18 5.14 -8.00 -1.38
C SER A 18 6.03 -6.76 -1.56
N GLY A 19 5.42 -5.64 -1.93
CA GLY A 19 6.12 -4.37 -2.08
C GLY A 19 6.77 -3.91 -0.77
N ILE A 20 6.06 -3.91 0.34
CA ILE A 20 6.58 -3.42 1.62
C ILE A 20 7.54 -4.43 2.26
N THR A 21 7.24 -5.73 2.16
CA THR A 21 8.04 -6.77 2.84
C THR A 21 9.30 -7.18 2.09
N GLN A 22 9.35 -7.02 0.76
CA GLN A 22 10.44 -7.55 -0.06
C GLN A 22 11.07 -6.53 -1.00
N TRP A 23 10.27 -5.70 -1.67
CA TRP A 23 10.76 -4.92 -2.80
C TRP A 23 11.24 -3.52 -2.43
N ILE A 24 10.58 -2.84 -1.49
CA ILE A 24 10.81 -1.44 -1.17
C ILE A 24 12.26 -1.17 -0.75
N HIS A 25 12.87 -2.09 0.01
CA HIS A 25 14.28 -1.98 0.42
C HIS A 25 15.23 -1.98 -0.78
N ASN A 26 15.01 -2.91 -1.72
CA ASN A 26 15.81 -3.02 -2.94
C ASN A 26 15.57 -1.85 -3.90
N TRP A 27 14.34 -1.36 -4.00
CA TRP A 27 14.01 -0.19 -4.81
C TRP A 27 14.68 1.07 -4.27
N LYS A 28 14.64 1.31 -2.95
CA LYS A 28 15.34 2.44 -2.32
C LYS A 28 16.84 2.38 -2.56
N ALA A 29 17.45 1.21 -2.41
CA ALA A 29 18.88 1.01 -2.68
C ALA A 29 19.27 1.22 -4.16
N ARG A 30 18.31 1.11 -5.09
CA ARG A 30 18.51 1.27 -6.53
C ARG A 30 17.89 2.56 -7.08
N ASP A 31 17.71 3.58 -6.24
CA ASP A 31 17.14 4.87 -6.63
C ASP A 31 15.78 4.71 -7.36
N TRP A 32 14.93 3.84 -6.83
CA TRP A 32 13.60 3.50 -7.34
C TRP A 32 13.57 2.99 -8.79
N ARG A 33 14.61 2.25 -9.19
CA ARG A 33 14.71 1.64 -10.52
C ARG A 33 14.64 0.11 -10.47
N THR A 34 14.05 -0.46 -11.51
CA THR A 34 14.03 -1.90 -11.76
C THR A 34 15.40 -2.40 -12.24
N SER A 35 15.55 -3.73 -12.35
CA SER A 35 16.76 -4.33 -12.94
C SER A 35 17.03 -3.88 -14.38
N SER A 36 16.00 -3.47 -15.12
CA SER A 36 16.11 -2.92 -16.47
C SER A 36 16.38 -1.40 -16.48
N LYS A 37 16.76 -0.81 -15.34
CA LYS A 37 17.06 0.62 -15.13
C LYS A 37 15.90 1.59 -15.39
N LYS A 38 14.68 1.07 -15.57
CA LYS A 38 13.46 1.84 -15.70
C LYS A 38 12.91 2.20 -14.31
N PRO A 39 12.16 3.29 -14.15
CA PRO A 39 11.44 3.57 -12.91
C PRO A 39 10.53 2.41 -12.53
N VAL A 40 10.41 2.13 -11.23
CA VAL A 40 9.41 1.20 -10.72
C VAL A 40 8.01 1.71 -11.06
N LYS A 41 7.09 0.80 -11.40
CA LYS A 41 5.69 1.16 -11.65
C LYS A 41 5.09 1.80 -10.39
N ASN A 42 4.38 2.92 -10.54
CA ASN A 42 3.78 3.69 -9.44
C ASN A 42 4.80 4.22 -8.43
N VAL A 43 6.01 4.59 -8.90
CA VAL A 43 7.10 5.09 -8.05
C VAL A 43 6.68 6.27 -7.17
N ASP A 44 5.83 7.15 -7.69
CA ASP A 44 5.25 8.29 -6.99
C ASP A 44 4.46 7.86 -5.75
N LEU A 45 3.58 6.85 -5.89
CA LEU A 45 2.81 6.30 -4.78
C LEU A 45 3.70 5.61 -3.75
N TRP A 46 4.69 4.85 -4.22
CA TRP A 46 5.63 4.16 -3.35
C TRP A 46 6.52 5.12 -2.55
N GLN A 47 6.96 6.22 -3.16
CA GLN A 47 7.72 7.26 -2.48
C GLN A 47 6.87 7.99 -1.44
N ALA A 48 5.61 8.30 -1.77
CA ALA A 48 4.68 8.90 -0.81
C ALA A 48 4.41 7.96 0.38
N LEU A 49 4.25 6.66 0.13
CA LEU A 49 4.10 5.65 1.17
C LEU A 49 5.36 5.54 2.04
N ASP A 50 6.56 5.51 1.45
CA ASP A 50 7.83 5.45 2.19
C ASP A 50 8.01 6.68 3.11
N GLN A 51 7.65 7.87 2.63
CA GLN A 51 7.68 9.09 3.45
C GLN A 51 6.69 9.02 4.62
N ALA A 52 5.50 8.44 4.41
CA ALA A 52 4.53 8.24 5.47
C ALA A 52 5.03 7.19 6.49
N LEU A 53 5.62 6.10 6.02
CA LEU A 53 6.20 5.04 6.86
C LEU A 53 7.39 5.51 7.68
N ALA A 54 8.18 6.46 7.17
CA ALA A 54 9.27 7.06 7.93
C ALA A 54 8.76 7.93 9.10
N ARG A 55 7.51 8.40 9.03
CA ARG A 55 6.90 9.26 10.06
C ARG A 55 6.06 8.50 11.07
N HIS A 56 5.40 7.41 10.64
CA HIS A 56 4.43 6.66 11.44
C HIS A 56 4.96 5.28 11.76
N GLN A 57 4.67 4.77 12.96
CA GLN A 57 4.90 3.36 13.27
C GLN A 57 3.72 2.56 12.75
N VAL A 58 3.93 1.82 11.66
CA VAL A 58 2.86 1.06 11.00
C VAL A 58 3.05 -0.43 11.23
N SER A 59 2.07 -1.04 11.88
CA SER A 59 1.94 -2.49 12.02
C SER A 59 1.12 -3.02 10.84
N TRP A 60 1.73 -3.87 10.03
CA TRP A 60 1.11 -4.38 8.81
C TRP A 60 0.43 -5.72 9.07
N HIS A 61 -0.87 -5.76 8.79
CA HIS A 61 -1.69 -6.96 8.93
C HIS A 61 -2.16 -7.39 7.54
N TRP A 62 -1.65 -8.53 7.07
CA TRP A 62 -2.17 -9.12 5.84
C TRP A 62 -3.38 -9.99 6.16
N VAL A 63 -4.51 -9.63 5.55
CA VAL A 63 -5.73 -10.44 5.61
C VAL A 63 -5.93 -11.14 4.29
N LYS A 64 -6.50 -12.34 4.31
CA LYS A 64 -6.86 -13.03 3.06
C LYS A 64 -8.13 -12.39 2.52
N GLY A 65 -8.10 -11.90 1.27
CA GLY A 65 -9.28 -11.36 0.59
C GLY A 65 -10.43 -12.38 0.60
N HIS A 66 -11.66 -11.90 0.85
CA HIS A 66 -12.89 -12.69 1.01
C HIS A 66 -12.96 -13.62 2.24
N ALA A 67 -12.23 -13.33 3.31
CA ALA A 67 -12.30 -14.11 4.55
C ALA A 67 -13.33 -13.61 5.59
N GLY A 68 -14.31 -12.77 5.22
CA GLY A 68 -15.35 -12.31 6.15
C GLY A 68 -14.89 -11.26 7.16
N HIS A 69 -13.83 -10.48 6.85
CA HIS A 69 -13.43 -9.36 7.69
C HIS A 69 -14.32 -8.15 7.39
N GLU A 70 -15.26 -7.82 8.29
CA GLU A 70 -16.21 -6.71 8.14
C GLU A 70 -15.53 -5.39 7.71
N GLY A 71 -14.37 -5.06 8.29
CA GLY A 71 -13.63 -3.85 7.92
C GLY A 71 -13.08 -3.87 6.49
N ASN A 72 -12.69 -5.04 5.97
CA ASN A 72 -12.22 -5.16 4.59
C ASN A 72 -13.39 -5.10 3.61
N GLU A 73 -14.52 -5.73 3.95
CA GLU A 73 -15.73 -5.70 3.13
C GLU A 73 -16.28 -4.27 3.01
N ALA A 74 -16.27 -3.50 4.11
CA ALA A 74 -16.63 -2.09 4.08
C ALA A 74 -15.69 -1.25 3.20
N ALA A 75 -14.37 -1.51 3.28
CA ALA A 75 -13.38 -0.83 2.44
C ALA A 75 -13.55 -1.19 0.95
N ASP A 76 -13.81 -2.46 0.62
CA ASP A 76 -14.08 -2.93 -0.73
C ASP A 76 -15.36 -2.32 -1.30
N GLN A 77 -16.39 -2.17 -0.47
CA GLN A 77 -17.63 -1.51 -0.87
C GLN A 77 -17.36 -0.03 -1.19
N LEU A 78 -16.67 0.71 -0.32
CA LEU A 78 -16.31 2.11 -0.56
C LEU A 78 -15.44 2.29 -1.81
N ALA A 79 -14.48 1.39 -2.04
CA ALA A 79 -13.67 1.40 -3.25
C ALA A 79 -14.51 1.15 -4.52
N ASN A 80 -15.46 0.21 -4.46
CA ASN A 80 -16.39 -0.06 -5.56
C ASN A 80 -17.35 1.10 -5.84
N GLU A 81 -17.86 1.76 -4.79
CA GLU A 81 -18.68 2.97 -4.89
C GLU A 81 -17.89 4.12 -5.50
N GLY A 82 -16.63 4.32 -5.07
CA GLY A 82 -15.73 5.33 -5.66
C GLY A 82 -15.43 5.10 -7.14
N MET A 83 -15.56 3.85 -7.62
CA MET A 83 -15.43 3.50 -9.04
C MET A 83 -16.74 3.65 -9.83
N ALA A 84 -17.90 3.86 -9.19
CA ALA A 84 -19.19 4.03 -9.86
C ALA A 84 -19.21 5.11 -10.96
N PRO A 85 -18.60 6.30 -10.81
CA PRO A 85 -18.59 7.31 -11.87
C PRO A 85 -17.65 6.97 -13.04
N TYR A 86 -16.86 5.90 -12.93
CA TYR A 86 -15.92 5.43 -13.94
C TYR A 86 -16.30 4.06 -14.53
N LYS A 87 -17.40 3.45 -14.05
CA LYS A 87 -18.01 2.28 -14.68
C LYS A 87 -18.94 2.77 -15.79
N SER A 88 -18.51 2.59 -17.03
CA SER A 88 -19.29 2.81 -18.25
C SER A 88 -20.45 1.83 -18.38
#